data_AF-A0A2E8VKG4-F1
#
_entry.id   AF-A0A2E8VKG4-F1
#
_cell.length_a   1.000
_cell.length_b   1.000
_cell.length_c   1.000
_cell.angle_alpha   90.00
_cell.angle_beta   90.00
_cell.angle_gamma   90.00
#
_symmetry.space_group_name_H-M   'P 1'
#
loop_
_entity.id
_entity.type
_entity.pdbx_description
1 polymer ?
#
loop_
_entity_poly.entity_id
_entity_poly.type
_entity_poly.pdbx_seq_one_letter_code
_entity_poly.pdbx_strand_id
1 'polypeptide(L)'
;MGDPAWLTRAYPTRYWHADGTFNRVAPRVCVLAGAAIPAAGACTEFADMCAAWDMLDYAQQSELEPLTCFHSNLVGSTRVLPAAHALVLESQLHPAPVDGSYGLGYRTEVPLRSLVRRHPGNGRKVLAIGRHAFGVVGLDPEASDQLLRGLEARACQPPRVFRQEWWVGDVVVFDNRRVLHRAEACAETGDERLLLNCRVKGDPVHDAGLDTPEAQASAACQHAELQRLRRAKRLGQAKGLGRAGDAAV
;
A
#
# COMPACT_ATOMS: atom_id res chain seq x y z
N MET A 1 -9.68 14.35 27.62
CA MET A 1 -10.42 13.22 27.01
C MET A 1 -9.38 12.24 26.50
N GLY A 2 -9.43 10.98 26.90
CA GLY A 2 -8.45 9.98 26.46
C GLY A 2 -8.54 9.76 24.95
N ASP A 3 -7.40 9.48 24.32
CA ASP A 3 -7.33 9.12 22.90
C ASP A 3 -8.22 7.87 22.69
N PRO A 4 -9.22 7.90 21.80
CA PRO A 4 -10.10 6.76 21.64
C PRO A 4 -9.28 5.57 21.12
N ALA A 5 -9.29 4.43 21.82
CA ALA A 5 -8.55 3.22 21.43
C ALA A 5 -8.92 2.67 20.02
N TRP A 6 -9.99 3.17 19.42
CA TRP A 6 -10.41 2.85 18.05
C TRP A 6 -9.83 3.78 16.98
N LEU A 7 -9.23 4.91 17.36
CA LEU A 7 -8.64 5.88 16.45
C LEU A 7 -7.16 5.55 16.26
N THR A 8 -6.79 5.06 15.08
CA THR A 8 -5.41 4.71 14.76
C THR A 8 -4.75 5.84 13.97
N ARG A 9 -3.63 6.39 14.47
CA ARG A 9 -2.83 7.38 13.75
C ARG A 9 -1.97 6.69 12.69
N ALA A 10 -2.02 7.19 11.45
CA ALA A 10 -1.22 6.69 10.34
C ALA A 10 -0.50 7.84 9.63
N TYR A 11 0.69 7.57 9.11
CA TYR A 11 1.44 8.52 8.31
C TYR A 11 0.96 8.53 6.85
N PRO A 12 0.93 9.70 6.18
CA PRO A 12 0.55 9.80 4.79
C PRO A 12 1.52 9.01 3.90
N THR A 13 0.99 8.18 3.00
CA THR A 13 1.80 7.43 2.02
C THR A 13 2.04 8.29 0.79
N ARG A 14 3.31 8.56 0.49
CA ARG A 14 3.74 9.42 -0.64
C ARG A 14 3.94 8.67 -1.96
N TYR A 15 3.72 7.36 -1.96
CA TYR A 15 3.85 6.50 -3.13
C TYR A 15 2.48 6.11 -3.66
N TRP A 16 2.33 6.01 -4.98
CA TRP A 16 1.07 5.63 -5.62
C TRP A 16 0.60 4.26 -5.14
N HIS A 17 -0.63 4.19 -4.63
CA HIS A 17 -1.18 2.94 -4.13
C HIS A 17 -2.71 2.91 -4.19
N ALA A 18 -3.25 1.70 -4.28
CA ALA A 18 -4.62 1.41 -3.88
C ALA A 18 -4.61 0.81 -2.48
N ASP A 19 -5.56 1.22 -1.65
CA ASP A 19 -5.63 0.82 -0.25
C ASP A 19 -5.86 -0.69 -0.12
N GLY A 20 -5.10 -1.33 0.77
CA GLY A 20 -5.38 -2.69 1.24
C GLY A 20 -5.35 -3.79 0.18
N THR A 21 -4.73 -3.58 -0.98
CA THR A 21 -4.62 -4.62 -2.03
C THR A 21 -3.85 -5.85 -1.57
N PHE A 22 -3.01 -5.74 -0.55
CA PHE A 22 -2.31 -6.87 0.08
C PHE A 22 -3.20 -7.70 1.02
N ASN A 23 -4.43 -7.29 1.30
CA ASN A 23 -5.39 -8.10 2.05
C ASN A 23 -6.09 -9.09 1.11
N ARG A 24 -6.56 -10.21 1.66
CA ARG A 24 -7.35 -11.21 0.93
C ARG A 24 -8.52 -10.56 0.20
N VAL A 25 -9.25 -9.64 0.85
CA VAL A 25 -10.30 -8.83 0.23
C VAL A 25 -9.94 -7.35 0.42
N ALA A 26 -9.69 -6.65 -0.69
CA ALA A 26 -9.36 -5.23 -0.66
C ALA A 26 -10.60 -4.37 -0.34
N PRO A 27 -10.46 -3.21 0.32
CA PRO A 27 -11.56 -2.26 0.48
C PRO A 27 -12.03 -1.74 -0.90
N ARG A 28 -13.33 -1.48 -1.01
CA ARG A 28 -13.94 -1.03 -2.27
C ARG A 28 -14.03 0.48 -2.41
N VAL A 29 -14.29 1.16 -1.30
CA VAL A 29 -14.47 2.62 -1.26
C VAL A 29 -13.69 3.12 -0.06
N CYS A 30 -12.99 4.23 -0.26
CA CYS A 30 -12.31 4.95 0.80
C CYS A 30 -12.89 6.35 0.90
N VAL A 31 -12.93 6.86 2.14
CA VAL A 31 -13.41 8.18 2.48
C VAL A 31 -12.31 8.89 3.25
N LEU A 32 -11.95 10.09 2.82
CA LEU A 32 -11.03 10.97 3.51
C LEU A 32 -11.75 12.29 3.84
N ALA A 33 -11.62 12.77 5.06
CA ALA A 33 -12.19 14.04 5.49
C ALA A 33 -11.13 14.95 6.12
N GLY A 34 -11.09 16.22 5.70
CA GLY A 34 -10.15 17.23 6.17
C GLY A 34 -10.52 17.76 7.55
N ALA A 35 -9.76 17.39 8.59
CA ALA A 35 -9.99 17.83 9.97
C ALA A 35 -9.06 18.98 10.39
N ALA A 36 -7.79 18.92 10.00
CA ALA A 36 -6.83 20.01 10.12
C ALA A 36 -5.95 20.02 8.88
N ILE A 37 -5.87 21.16 8.19
CA ILE A 37 -5.17 21.28 6.91
C ILE A 37 -4.13 22.42 7.01
N PRO A 38 -2.87 22.18 6.63
CA PRO A 38 -1.85 23.22 6.61
C PRO A 38 -2.16 24.28 5.55
N ALA A 39 -1.65 25.50 5.74
CA ALA A 39 -1.93 26.62 4.84
C ALA A 39 -1.42 26.42 3.40
N ALA A 40 -0.40 25.56 3.20
CA ALA A 40 0.14 25.24 1.89
C ALA A 40 0.60 23.78 1.79
N GLY A 41 0.42 23.19 0.60
CA GLY A 41 0.86 21.84 0.27
C GLY A 41 -0.13 20.75 0.71
N ALA A 42 0.38 19.55 1.04
CA ALA A 42 -0.39 18.46 1.68
C ALA A 42 -1.61 17.92 0.88
N CYS A 43 -1.64 18.17 -0.42
CA CYS A 43 -2.67 17.70 -1.32
C CYS A 43 -2.72 16.16 -1.39
N THR A 44 -3.85 15.63 -1.86
CA THR A 44 -3.94 14.21 -2.23
C THR A 44 -4.15 14.11 -3.73
N GLU A 45 -3.29 13.37 -4.41
CA GLU A 45 -3.45 13.10 -5.83
C GLU A 45 -4.09 11.73 -6.06
N PHE A 46 -4.88 11.63 -7.11
CA PHE A 46 -5.61 10.45 -7.54
C PHE A 46 -5.40 10.21 -9.02
N ALA A 47 -4.88 9.04 -9.40
CA ALA A 47 -4.66 8.66 -10.79
C ALA A 47 -5.72 7.64 -11.24
N ASP A 48 -6.43 7.94 -12.34
CA ASP A 48 -7.48 7.06 -12.90
C ASP A 48 -6.88 5.90 -13.69
N MET A 49 -6.95 4.69 -13.12
CA MET A 49 -6.39 3.49 -13.73
C MET A 49 -7.25 2.91 -14.87
N CYS A 50 -8.49 3.39 -15.06
CA CYS A 50 -9.25 3.09 -16.28
C CYS A 50 -8.73 3.92 -17.45
N ALA A 51 -8.58 5.23 -17.25
CA ALA A 51 -7.98 6.09 -18.27
C ALA A 51 -6.52 5.71 -18.56
N ALA A 52 -5.83 5.14 -17.55
CA ALA A 52 -4.50 4.57 -17.74
C ALA A 52 -4.48 3.28 -18.57
N TRP A 53 -5.58 2.53 -18.62
CA TRP A 53 -5.72 1.39 -19.50
C TRP A 53 -6.02 1.83 -20.94
N ASP A 54 -6.95 2.77 -21.09
CA ASP A 54 -7.44 3.22 -22.41
C ASP A 54 -6.37 3.89 -23.28
N MET A 55 -5.26 4.33 -22.68
CA MET A 55 -4.12 4.92 -23.38
C MET A 55 -3.18 3.90 -24.02
N LEU A 56 -3.27 2.63 -23.62
CA LEU A 56 -2.40 1.57 -24.14
C LEU A 56 -2.88 1.12 -25.50
N ASP A 57 -1.96 0.82 -26.41
CA ASP A 57 -2.30 0.24 -27.71
C ASP A 57 -2.77 -1.22 -27.56
N TYR A 58 -3.35 -1.77 -28.63
CA TYR A 58 -3.89 -3.13 -28.61
C TYR A 58 -2.84 -4.19 -28.28
N ALA A 59 -1.59 -4.03 -28.74
CA ALA A 59 -0.54 -5.00 -28.48
C ALA A 59 -0.16 -5.00 -26.99
N GLN A 60 -0.01 -3.82 -26.39
CA GLN A 60 0.21 -3.64 -24.96
C GLN A 60 -0.95 -4.21 -24.14
N GLN A 61 -2.20 -3.92 -24.54
CA GLN A 61 -3.37 -4.46 -23.85
C GLN A 61 -3.39 -5.99 -23.89
N SER A 62 -3.14 -6.59 -25.06
CA SER A 62 -3.11 -8.04 -25.22
C SER A 62 -2.01 -8.71 -24.42
N GLU A 63 -0.85 -8.05 -24.25
CA GLU A 63 0.27 -8.56 -23.45
C GLU A 63 -0.04 -8.52 -21.95
N LEU A 64 -0.67 -7.43 -21.47
CA LEU A 64 -0.89 -7.19 -20.04
C LEU A 64 -2.13 -7.90 -19.48
N GLU A 65 -3.17 -8.09 -20.28
CA GLU A 65 -4.44 -8.65 -19.85
C GLU A 65 -4.35 -10.03 -19.16
N PRO A 66 -3.52 -10.99 -19.63
CA PRO A 66 -3.37 -12.28 -18.94
C PRO A 66 -2.49 -12.22 -17.70
N LEU A 67 -1.77 -11.12 -17.46
CA LEU A 67 -0.78 -11.06 -16.40
C LEU A 67 -1.41 -10.97 -15.01
N THR A 68 -0.71 -11.57 -14.05
CA THR A 68 -1.03 -11.50 -12.63
C THR A 68 0.23 -11.13 -11.84
N CYS A 69 0.07 -10.45 -10.72
CA CYS A 69 1.18 -10.06 -9.85
C CYS A 69 0.79 -10.18 -8.38
N PHE A 70 1.79 -10.34 -7.52
CA PHE A 70 1.59 -10.43 -6.09
C PHE A 70 1.41 -9.04 -5.48
N HIS A 71 0.59 -8.92 -4.43
CA HIS A 71 0.48 -7.69 -3.66
C HIS A 71 0.94 -7.91 -2.22
N SER A 72 1.94 -7.15 -1.77
CA SER A 72 2.44 -7.22 -0.40
C SER A 72 2.78 -5.84 0.15
N ASN A 73 2.31 -5.56 1.37
CA ASN A 73 2.69 -4.33 2.06
C ASN A 73 4.18 -4.35 2.47
N LEU A 74 4.72 -5.52 2.82
CA LEU A 74 6.12 -5.68 3.23
C LEU A 74 7.05 -5.34 2.06
N VAL A 75 6.89 -6.06 0.96
CA VAL A 75 7.71 -5.87 -0.25
C VAL A 75 7.54 -4.46 -0.80
N GLY A 76 6.31 -3.96 -0.84
CA GLY A 76 6.04 -2.59 -1.27
C GLY A 76 6.62 -1.52 -0.35
N SER A 77 6.89 -1.82 0.92
CA SER A 77 7.55 -0.88 1.85
C SER A 77 9.07 -0.96 1.74
N THR A 78 9.66 -2.15 1.61
CA THR A 78 11.12 -2.31 1.47
C THR A 78 11.67 -1.78 0.15
N ARG A 79 10.86 -1.80 -0.92
CA ARG A 79 11.27 -1.33 -2.25
C ARG A 79 11.26 0.19 -2.44
N VAL A 80 10.50 0.90 -1.61
CA VAL A 80 10.28 2.36 -1.76
C VAL A 80 10.94 3.15 -0.64
N LEU A 81 11.18 2.56 0.53
CA LEU A 81 11.81 3.22 1.67
C LEU A 81 13.35 3.14 1.54
N PRO A 82 14.08 4.26 1.71
CA PRO A 82 15.53 4.24 1.81
C PRO A 82 16.03 3.34 2.94
N ALA A 83 17.25 2.80 2.85
CA ALA A 83 17.85 1.96 3.89
C ALA A 83 17.87 2.64 5.29
N ALA A 84 17.95 3.97 5.34
CA ALA A 84 17.86 4.76 6.57
C ALA A 84 16.49 4.68 7.28
N HIS A 85 15.44 4.23 6.58
CA HIS A 85 14.12 3.94 7.15
C HIS A 85 13.97 2.46 7.57
N ALA A 86 15.07 1.72 7.73
CA ALA A 86 15.05 0.38 8.35
C ALA A 86 14.39 0.37 9.74
N LEU A 87 14.45 1.49 10.49
CA LEU A 87 13.74 1.66 11.77
C LEU A 87 12.20 1.64 11.60
N VAL A 88 11.68 2.11 10.46
CA VAL A 88 10.26 2.00 10.10
C VAL A 88 9.92 0.54 9.80
N LEU A 89 10.79 -0.20 9.14
CA LEU A 89 10.63 -1.66 8.98
C LEU A 89 10.72 -2.41 10.33
N GLU A 90 11.56 -1.95 11.26
CA GLU A 90 11.70 -2.53 12.60
C GLU A 90 10.49 -2.30 13.50
N SER A 91 9.88 -1.10 13.48
CA SER A 91 8.64 -0.81 14.22
C SER A 91 7.44 -1.61 13.68
N GLN A 92 7.53 -2.05 12.42
CA GLN A 92 6.53 -2.87 11.76
C GLN A 92 6.61 -4.37 12.10
N LEU A 93 7.70 -4.85 12.73
CA LEU A 93 7.84 -6.26 13.14
C LEU A 93 7.03 -6.63 14.41
N HIS A 94 6.39 -5.65 15.04
CA HIS A 94 5.58 -5.83 16.26
C HIS A 94 4.14 -6.28 15.94
N PRO A 95 3.48 -7.06 16.82
CA PRO A 95 2.02 -7.13 16.84
C PRO A 95 1.41 -5.72 17.02
N ALA A 96 0.17 -5.50 16.56
CA ALA A 96 -0.57 -4.28 16.89
C ALA A 96 -0.48 -4.00 18.41
N PRO A 97 0.06 -2.85 18.84
CA PRO A 97 -0.04 -2.36 20.20
C PRO A 97 -1.50 -2.39 20.67
N VAL A 98 -1.69 -2.76 21.93
CA VAL A 98 -3.00 -2.84 22.58
C VAL A 98 -3.60 -1.44 22.82
N ASP A 99 -2.78 -0.38 22.71
CA ASP A 99 -3.11 1.01 23.00
C ASP A 99 -3.59 1.82 21.78
N GLY A 100 -3.82 1.17 20.62
CA GLY A 100 -4.25 1.85 19.39
C GLY A 100 -3.14 2.61 18.67
N SER A 101 -1.92 2.65 19.21
CA SER A 101 -0.75 3.06 18.46
C SER A 101 -0.41 2.00 17.41
N TYR A 102 0.20 2.44 16.32
CA TYR A 102 0.41 1.63 15.13
C TYR A 102 1.22 0.37 15.43
N GLY A 103 0.63 -0.79 15.19
CA GLY A 103 1.37 -1.93 14.71
C GLY A 103 0.75 -2.28 13.39
N LEU A 104 1.55 -2.18 12.33
CA LEU A 104 1.29 -2.92 11.12
C LEU A 104 1.33 -4.40 11.51
N GLY A 105 0.21 -4.93 11.99
CA GLY A 105 0.00 -6.36 12.02
C GLY A 105 0.16 -6.82 10.59
N TYR A 106 1.37 -7.29 10.24
CA TYR A 106 1.64 -7.83 8.93
C TYR A 106 0.62 -8.94 8.71
N ARG A 107 -0.32 -8.70 7.80
CA ARG A 107 -0.97 -9.79 7.12
C ARG A 107 0.09 -10.38 6.21
N THR A 108 0.47 -11.63 6.47
CA THR A 108 1.32 -12.43 5.58
C THR A 108 0.53 -12.93 4.37
N GLU A 109 -0.63 -12.33 4.11
CA GLU A 109 -1.43 -12.57 2.94
C GLU A 109 -0.71 -11.89 1.77
N VAL A 110 -0.40 -12.66 0.74
CA VAL A 110 0.26 -12.19 -0.48
C VAL A 110 -0.66 -12.55 -1.65
N PRO A 111 -1.83 -11.91 -1.72
CA PRO A 111 -2.79 -12.25 -2.75
C PRO A 111 -2.16 -12.02 -4.12
N LEU A 112 -2.36 -12.99 -5.00
CA LEU A 112 -2.15 -12.80 -6.42
C LEU A 112 -3.32 -11.99 -6.97
N ARG A 113 -3.07 -11.02 -7.84
CA ARG A 113 -4.12 -10.21 -8.47
C ARG A 113 -3.86 -10.12 -9.96
N SER A 114 -4.93 -10.13 -10.75
CA SER A 114 -4.86 -9.78 -12.16
C SER A 114 -4.32 -8.36 -12.29
N LEU A 115 -3.30 -8.18 -13.13
CA LEU A 115 -2.72 -6.87 -13.43
C LEU A 115 -3.75 -5.97 -14.12
N VAL A 116 -4.69 -6.57 -14.84
CA VAL A 116 -5.87 -5.91 -15.39
C VAL A 116 -7.13 -6.54 -14.82
N ARG A 117 -7.92 -5.76 -14.07
CA ARG A 117 -9.21 -6.20 -13.52
C ARG A 117 -10.38 -5.58 -14.28
N ARG A 118 -11.55 -6.20 -14.18
CA ARG A 118 -12.81 -5.62 -14.67
C ARG A 118 -13.56 -4.99 -13.51
N HIS A 119 -13.90 -3.71 -13.64
CA HIS A 119 -14.64 -2.99 -12.61
C HIS A 119 -16.09 -3.51 -12.52
N PRO A 120 -16.58 -3.95 -11.35
CA PRO A 120 -17.87 -4.65 -11.24
C PRO A 120 -19.08 -3.77 -11.58
N GLY A 121 -19.01 -2.45 -11.34
CA GLY A 121 -20.14 -1.56 -11.57
C GLY A 121 -20.34 -1.10 -13.02
N ASN A 122 -19.33 -1.16 -13.87
CA ASN A 122 -19.39 -0.59 -15.23
C ASN A 122 -18.64 -1.40 -16.30
N GLY A 123 -17.97 -2.49 -15.91
CA GLY A 123 -17.27 -3.36 -16.84
C GLY A 123 -15.96 -2.82 -17.41
N ARG A 124 -15.53 -1.61 -17.04
CA ARG A 124 -14.27 -1.05 -17.57
C ARG A 124 -13.07 -1.83 -17.07
N LYS A 125 -12.04 -1.93 -17.91
CA LYS A 125 -10.75 -2.49 -17.53
C LYS A 125 -9.96 -1.48 -16.70
N VAL A 126 -9.25 -1.97 -15.70
CA VAL A 126 -8.52 -1.16 -14.73
C VAL A 126 -7.16 -1.79 -14.46
N LEU A 127 -6.10 -0.99 -14.54
CA LEU A 127 -4.76 -1.42 -14.10
C LEU A 127 -4.71 -1.55 -12.57
N ALA A 128 -4.36 -2.73 -12.07
CA ALA A 128 -4.21 -3.04 -10.65
C ALA A 128 -2.73 -3.07 -10.24
N ILE A 129 -2.07 -1.92 -10.37
CA ILE A 129 -0.64 -1.73 -10.08
C ILE A 129 -0.44 -0.89 -8.80
N GLY A 130 0.70 -0.22 -8.64
CA GLY A 130 1.02 0.61 -7.48
C GLY A 130 2.06 -0.02 -6.57
N ARG A 131 2.45 0.68 -5.50
CA ARG A 131 3.54 0.28 -4.57
C ARG A 131 3.45 -1.14 -4.03
N HIS A 132 2.24 -1.70 -3.90
CA HIS A 132 2.05 -3.03 -3.32
C HIS A 132 2.33 -4.15 -4.33
N ALA A 133 2.21 -3.86 -5.63
CA ALA A 133 2.37 -4.84 -6.70
C ALA A 133 3.85 -5.21 -6.87
N PHE A 134 4.14 -6.50 -6.99
CA PHE A 134 5.47 -7.03 -7.27
C PHE A 134 5.39 -8.43 -7.88
N GLY A 135 6.48 -8.90 -8.49
CA GLY A 135 6.61 -10.28 -8.95
C GLY A 135 5.50 -10.71 -9.91
N VAL A 136 5.53 -10.16 -11.13
CA VAL A 136 4.62 -10.59 -12.19
C VAL A 136 4.90 -12.06 -12.53
N VAL A 137 3.86 -12.89 -12.49
CA VAL A 137 4.00 -14.33 -12.74
C VAL A 137 4.48 -14.56 -14.17
N GLY A 138 5.53 -15.37 -14.32
CA GLY A 138 6.15 -15.69 -15.62
C GLY A 138 7.26 -14.72 -16.04
N LEU A 139 7.48 -13.62 -15.32
CA LEU A 139 8.61 -12.72 -15.54
C LEU A 139 9.69 -12.94 -14.48
N ASP A 140 10.95 -12.69 -14.86
CA ASP A 140 12.02 -12.59 -13.87
C ASP A 140 11.84 -11.33 -13.00
N PRO A 141 12.50 -11.25 -11.83
CA PRO A 141 12.31 -10.15 -10.88
C PRO A 141 12.61 -8.77 -11.45
N GLU A 142 13.63 -8.64 -12.30
CA GLU A 142 14.05 -7.35 -12.86
C GLU A 142 13.06 -6.89 -13.94
N ALA A 143 12.68 -7.79 -14.85
CA ALA A 143 11.65 -7.52 -15.86
C ALA A 143 10.29 -7.16 -15.23
N SER A 144 9.89 -7.89 -14.17
CA SER A 144 8.69 -7.59 -13.39
C SER A 144 8.73 -6.16 -12.82
N ASP A 145 9.85 -5.77 -12.21
CA ASP A 145 9.98 -4.46 -11.57
C ASP A 145 10.02 -3.32 -12.60
N GLN A 146 10.73 -3.52 -13.71
CA GLN A 146 10.75 -2.56 -14.82
C GLN A 146 9.35 -2.38 -15.43
N LEU A 147 8.62 -3.48 -15.64
CA LEU A 147 7.25 -3.43 -16.16
C LEU A 147 6.33 -2.63 -15.23
N LEU A 148 6.27 -2.98 -13.95
CA LEU A 148 5.37 -2.35 -12.98
C LEU A 148 5.71 -0.87 -12.77
N ARG A 149 7.00 -0.52 -12.65
CA ARG A 149 7.45 0.88 -12.52
C ARG A 149 7.17 1.68 -13.79
N GLY A 150 7.41 1.10 -14.96
CA GLY A 150 7.15 1.74 -16.25
C GLY A 150 5.66 1.97 -16.51
N LEU A 151 4.79 1.05 -16.07
CA LEU A 151 3.34 1.24 -16.10
C LEU A 151 2.90 2.33 -15.14
N GLU A 152 3.34 2.30 -13.88
CA GLU A 152 2.98 3.33 -12.88
C GLU A 152 3.43 4.73 -13.34
N ALA A 153 4.66 4.85 -13.84
CA ALA A 153 5.22 6.12 -14.30
C ALA A 153 4.44 6.73 -15.46
N ARG A 154 3.88 5.93 -16.38
CA ARG A 154 3.04 6.39 -17.50
C ARG A 154 1.59 6.62 -17.08
N ALA A 155 1.04 5.73 -16.26
CA ALA A 155 -0.33 5.77 -15.79
C ALA A 155 -0.61 7.03 -14.96
N CYS A 156 0.30 7.35 -14.03
CA CYS A 156 0.17 8.44 -13.07
C CYS A 156 0.70 9.78 -13.59
N GLN A 157 0.28 10.17 -14.80
CA GLN A 157 0.61 11.47 -15.41
C GLN A 157 -0.67 12.21 -15.84
N PRO A 158 -0.62 13.54 -15.97
CA PRO A 158 -1.69 14.28 -16.64
C PRO A 158 -2.03 13.69 -18.02
N PRO A 159 -3.30 13.78 -18.47
CA PRO A 159 -4.45 14.38 -17.78
C PRO A 159 -5.19 13.40 -16.85
N ARG A 160 -4.59 12.25 -16.49
CA ARG A 160 -5.26 11.18 -15.70
C ARG A 160 -5.17 11.38 -14.18
N VAL A 161 -4.50 12.43 -13.74
CA VAL A 161 -4.30 12.74 -12.32
C VAL A 161 -5.22 13.89 -11.92
N PHE A 162 -6.08 13.64 -10.94
CA PHE A 162 -6.83 14.64 -10.20
C PHE A 162 -6.10 14.98 -8.91
N ARG A 163 -6.03 16.27 -8.56
CA ARG A 163 -5.34 16.76 -7.37
C ARG A 163 -6.35 17.45 -6.45
N GLN A 164 -6.56 16.88 -5.27
CA GLN A 164 -7.37 17.49 -4.22
C GLN A 164 -6.52 18.45 -3.40
N GLU A 165 -6.82 19.74 -3.55
CA GLU A 165 -6.43 20.77 -2.59
C GLU A 165 -7.43 20.75 -1.44
N TRP A 166 -6.95 20.50 -0.23
CA TRP A 166 -7.83 20.29 0.92
C TRP A 166 -8.24 21.60 1.59
N TRP A 167 -9.47 21.64 2.05
CA TRP A 167 -9.99 22.60 3.02
C TRP A 167 -10.55 21.85 4.23
N VAL A 168 -10.61 22.52 5.38
CA VAL A 168 -11.27 21.93 6.56
C VAL A 168 -12.75 21.71 6.24
N GLY A 169 -13.22 20.49 6.46
CA GLY A 169 -14.59 20.07 6.13
C GLY A 169 -14.74 19.41 4.76
N ASP A 170 -13.72 19.45 3.89
CA ASP A 170 -13.76 18.68 2.64
C ASP A 170 -13.89 17.19 2.92
N VAL A 171 -14.69 16.51 2.09
CA VAL A 171 -14.84 15.06 2.10
C VAL A 171 -14.64 14.54 0.70
N VAL A 172 -13.65 13.67 0.52
CA VAL A 172 -13.41 12.95 -0.73
C VAL A 172 -13.81 11.50 -0.54
N VAL A 173 -14.74 11.05 -1.38
CA VAL A 173 -15.14 9.64 -1.50
C VAL A 173 -14.61 9.13 -2.83
N PHE A 174 -13.84 8.05 -2.81
CA PHE A 174 -13.26 7.50 -4.02
C PHE A 174 -13.38 5.98 -4.10
N ASP A 175 -13.55 5.51 -5.34
CA ASP A 175 -13.56 4.08 -5.65
C ASP A 175 -12.13 3.54 -5.67
N ASN A 176 -11.78 2.83 -4.60
CA ASN A 176 -10.46 2.24 -4.42
C ASN A 176 -10.13 1.16 -5.47
N ARG A 177 -11.14 0.66 -6.20
CA ARG A 177 -10.92 -0.28 -7.29
C ARG A 177 -10.38 0.39 -8.54
N ARG A 178 -10.56 1.71 -8.68
CA ARG A 178 -10.30 2.48 -9.90
C ARG A 178 -9.08 3.38 -9.80
N VAL A 179 -8.73 3.87 -8.62
CA VAL A 179 -7.70 4.89 -8.47
C VAL A 179 -6.48 4.36 -7.73
N LEU A 180 -5.31 4.81 -8.16
CA LEU A 180 -4.18 4.94 -7.26
C LEU A 180 -4.24 6.32 -6.62
N HIS A 181 -3.75 6.44 -5.39
CA HIS A 181 -3.64 7.74 -4.73
C HIS A 181 -2.31 7.86 -3.99
N ARG A 182 -1.90 9.10 -3.74
CA ARG A 182 -0.76 9.42 -2.88
C ARG A 182 -0.96 10.78 -2.22
N ALA A 183 -0.30 10.97 -1.08
CA ALA A 183 -0.18 12.28 -0.47
C ALA A 183 1.05 13.02 -1.03
N GLU A 184 0.89 14.30 -1.35
CA GLU A 184 2.02 15.19 -1.61
C GLU A 184 2.80 15.47 -0.32
N ALA A 185 4.05 15.93 -0.49
CA ALA A 185 4.81 16.45 0.62
C ALA A 185 4.08 17.67 1.23
N CYS A 186 4.00 17.71 2.55
CA CYS A 186 3.67 18.94 3.27
C CYS A 186 4.94 19.79 3.35
N ALA A 187 4.80 21.11 3.25
CA ALA A 187 5.88 22.01 3.62
C ALA A 187 6.23 21.81 5.11
N GLU A 188 7.50 21.93 5.48
CA GLU A 188 7.97 21.82 6.86
C GLU A 188 7.65 23.10 7.65
N THR A 189 6.36 23.47 7.72
CA THR A 189 5.91 24.70 8.41
C THR A 189 5.55 24.45 9.88
N GLY A 190 5.48 23.18 10.30
CA GLY A 190 5.00 22.79 11.64
C GLY A 190 3.48 22.70 11.75
N ASP A 191 2.74 23.03 10.68
CA ASP A 191 1.28 22.95 10.66
C ASP A 191 0.79 21.50 10.58
N GLU A 192 -0.28 21.19 11.32
CA GLU A 192 -0.82 19.83 11.37
C GLU A 192 -1.68 19.52 10.14
N ARG A 193 -1.37 18.37 9.51
CA ARG A 193 -2.25 17.73 8.52
C ARG A 193 -2.94 16.51 9.16
N LEU A 194 -4.22 16.65 9.46
CA LEU A 194 -5.08 15.59 9.99
C LEU A 194 -6.22 15.30 9.01
N LEU A 195 -6.24 14.07 8.48
CA LEU A 195 -7.37 13.54 7.73
C LEU A 195 -8.00 12.38 8.50
N LEU A 196 -9.32 12.38 8.61
CA LEU A 196 -10.06 11.21 9.07
C LEU A 196 -10.24 10.24 7.90
N ASN A 197 -9.99 8.95 8.13
CA ASN A 197 -10.10 7.91 7.10
C ASN A 197 -11.14 6.85 7.49
N CYS A 198 -12.03 6.53 6.57
CA CYS A 198 -12.93 5.39 6.66
C CYS A 198 -12.85 4.53 5.39
N ARG A 199 -12.88 3.20 5.55
CA ARG A 199 -12.85 2.26 4.44
C ARG A 199 -14.07 1.35 4.46
N VAL A 200 -14.76 1.27 3.32
CA VAL A 200 -15.86 0.32 3.13
C VAL A 200 -15.27 -1.01 2.69
N LYS A 201 -15.62 -2.08 3.43
CA LYS A 201 -15.20 -3.45 3.13
C LYS A 201 -15.55 -3.82 1.68
N GLY A 202 -14.61 -4.45 0.98
CA GLY A 202 -14.85 -4.97 -0.36
C GLY A 202 -15.71 -6.21 -0.39
N ASP A 203 -16.10 -6.57 -1.59
CA ASP A 203 -16.90 -7.75 -1.89
C ASP A 203 -15.98 -8.95 -2.21
N PRO A 204 -16.16 -10.13 -1.58
CA PRO A 204 -15.31 -11.29 -1.85
C PRO A 204 -15.33 -11.80 -3.29
N VAL A 205 -16.39 -11.55 -4.08
CA VAL A 205 -16.46 -12.00 -5.47
C VAL A 205 -15.59 -11.12 -6.36
N HIS A 206 -15.56 -9.81 -6.10
CA HIS A 206 -14.91 -8.84 -7.00
C HIS A 206 -13.58 -8.27 -6.49
N ASP A 207 -13.33 -8.30 -5.17
CA ASP A 207 -12.18 -7.65 -4.53
C ASP A 207 -11.20 -8.63 -3.88
N ALA A 208 -11.54 -9.93 -3.90
CA ALA A 208 -10.63 -10.96 -3.43
C ALA A 208 -9.39 -11.07 -4.34
N GLY A 209 -8.26 -11.40 -3.74
CA GLY A 209 -7.13 -11.95 -4.49
C GLY A 209 -7.47 -13.31 -5.09
N LEU A 210 -6.75 -13.68 -6.15
CA LEU A 210 -6.81 -15.02 -6.73
C LEU A 210 -6.20 -16.01 -5.73
N ASP A 211 -6.94 -17.08 -5.45
CA ASP A 211 -6.54 -18.16 -4.54
C ASP A 211 -5.95 -19.32 -5.34
N THR A 212 -4.81 -19.09 -5.99
CA THR A 212 -4.09 -20.09 -6.79
C THR A 212 -2.97 -20.76 -5.98
N PRO A 213 -2.47 -21.95 -6.39
CA PRO A 213 -1.32 -22.59 -5.74
C PRO A 213 -0.09 -21.66 -5.63
N GLU A 214 0.16 -20.82 -6.64
CA GLU A 214 1.25 -19.83 -6.65
C GLU A 214 1.02 -18.75 -5.58
N ALA A 215 -0.22 -18.27 -5.44
CA ALA A 215 -0.59 -17.32 -4.38
C ALA A 215 -0.36 -17.92 -2.98
N GLN A 216 -0.75 -19.18 -2.80
CA GLN A 216 -0.56 -19.91 -1.55
C GLN A 216 0.92 -20.14 -1.22
N ALA A 217 1.74 -20.52 -2.21
CA ALA A 217 3.18 -20.70 -2.05
C ALA A 217 3.89 -19.37 -1.72
N SER A 218 3.53 -18.28 -2.39
CA SER A 218 4.07 -16.94 -2.13
C SER A 218 3.73 -16.45 -0.71
N ALA A 219 2.48 -16.66 -0.28
CA ALA A 219 2.06 -16.37 1.08
C ALA A 219 2.83 -17.20 2.12
N ALA A 220 3.06 -18.48 1.87
CA ALA A 220 3.87 -19.35 2.73
C ALA A 220 5.33 -18.87 2.82
N CYS A 221 5.92 -18.45 1.70
CA CYS A 221 7.28 -17.89 1.67
C CYS A 221 7.38 -16.60 2.49
N GLN A 222 6.47 -15.64 2.29
CA GLN A 222 6.47 -14.40 3.10
C GLN A 222 6.19 -14.66 4.57
N HIS A 223 5.34 -15.63 4.88
CA HIS A 223 5.12 -16.04 6.27
C HIS A 223 6.41 -16.58 6.90
N ALA A 224 7.12 -17.49 6.21
CA ALA A 224 8.39 -18.03 6.67
C ALA A 224 9.45 -16.93 6.86
N GLU A 225 9.55 -15.99 5.91
CA GLU A 225 10.50 -14.87 6.01
C GLU A 225 10.16 -13.94 7.17
N LEU A 226 8.88 -13.61 7.37
CA LEU A 226 8.46 -12.80 8.52
C LEU A 226 8.78 -13.50 9.85
N GLN A 227 8.60 -14.82 9.93
CA GLN A 227 8.99 -15.60 11.11
C GLN A 227 10.51 -15.58 11.32
N ARG A 228 11.31 -15.68 10.26
CA ARG A 228 12.77 -15.57 10.30
C ARG A 228 13.20 -14.20 10.84
N LEU A 229 12.64 -13.11 10.30
CA LEU A 229 12.93 -11.74 10.73
C LEU A 229 12.55 -11.51 12.20
N ARG A 230 11.38 -12.01 12.63
CA ARG A 230 10.95 -11.94 14.04
C ARG A 230 11.91 -12.70 14.97
N ARG A 231 12.38 -13.89 14.57
CA ARG A 231 13.36 -14.67 15.33
C ARG A 231 14.71 -13.95 15.42
N ALA A 232 15.21 -13.43 14.31
CA ALA A 232 16.46 -12.68 14.26
C ALA A 232 16.43 -11.45 15.18
N LYS A 233 15.31 -10.70 15.18
CA LYS A 233 15.12 -9.54 16.07
C LYS A 233 15.13 -9.94 17.56
N ARG A 234 14.40 -11.00 17.93
CA ARG A 234 14.40 -11.50 19.33
C ARG A 234 15.81 -11.89 19.79
N LEU A 235 16.57 -12.56 18.93
CA LEU A 235 17.96 -12.94 19.22
C LEU A 235 18.89 -11.72 19.32
N GLY A 236 18.69 -10.70 18.48
CA GLY A 236 19.41 -9.43 18.55
C GLY A 236 19.14 -8.65 19.84
N GLN A 237 17.87 -8.58 20.27
CA GLN A 237 17.46 -7.95 21.53
C GLN A 237 18.06 -8.69 22.75
N ALA A 238 18.04 -10.02 22.75
CA ALA A 238 18.66 -10.82 23.81
C ALA A 238 20.18 -10.60 23.92
N LYS A 239 20.88 -10.46 22.77
CA LYS A 239 22.32 -10.12 22.75
C LYS A 239 22.62 -8.68 23.19
N GLY A 240 21.71 -7.73 22.93
CA GLY A 240 21.83 -6.33 23.38
C GLY A 240 21.67 -6.16 24.89
N LEU A 241 20.73 -6.90 25.50
CA LEU A 241 20.54 -6.95 26.96
C LEU A 241 21.74 -7.58 27.69
N GLY A 242 22.42 -8.56 27.07
CA GLY A 242 23.63 -9.17 27.63
C GLY A 242 24.87 -8.26 27.66
N ARG A 243 24.93 -7.20 26.85
CA ARG A 243 26.05 -6.24 26.85
C ARG A 243 25.87 -5.05 27.79
N ALA A 244 24.63 -4.76 28.21
CA ALA A 244 24.35 -3.68 29.16
C ALA A 244 24.60 -4.09 30.63
N GLY A 245 24.83 -5.38 30.91
CA GLY A 245 25.11 -5.92 32.25
C GLY A 245 26.59 -5.90 32.67
N ASP A 246 27.53 -5.70 31.74
CA ASP A 246 28.98 -5.82 32.00
C ASP A 246 29.71 -4.47 32.13
N ALA A 247 28.98 -3.35 32.23
CA ALA A 247 29.55 -2.00 32.38
C ALA A 247 29.29 -1.39 33.77
N ALA A 248 29.20 -2.22 34.81
CA ALA A 248 29.17 -1.79 36.21
C ALA A 248 29.96 -2.75 37.09
N VAL A 249 31.29 -2.69 36.99
CA VAL A 249 32.24 -3.09 38.04
C VAL A 249 33.37 -2.09 38.08
#